data_AF-A0A374NC74-F1
#
_entry.id   AF-A0A374NC74-F1
#
_cell.length_a   1.000
_cell.length_b   1.000
_cell.length_c   1.000
_cell.angle_alpha   90.00
_cell.angle_beta   90.00
_cell.angle_gamma   90.00
#
_symmetry.space_group_name_H-M   'P 1'
#
loop_
_entity.id
_entity.type
_entity.pdbx_description
1 polymer ?
#
loop_
_entity_poly.entity_id
_entity_poly.type
_entity_poly.pdbx_seq_one_letter_code
_entity_poly.pdbx_strand_id
1 'polypeptide(L)'
;MIELKVPTAPFQFPGSKNYFGLKEMMNSELDFLKATVLSKSQEDVIMYSDMPIEEMAKDSDFPKKWMFGMACMLKKGLHLHQIHQIDRPFAEMMLGLESWIPMYMTGQISPYYLKESTGQTFMHLLKVSGAAALQGEAIYGHHTQGRYYLTKHKTEISYYKEMAELLLEKASPLMEIFRGNAAIPYHAFLQADTKTNGKRYHILSALPLHTLNSSLLEDILNQNQINKEDAQKIKAYIDKKSAQIQQILSHDMITEEFPILSKEEFSRFPIALPLSDIFYEKNIYYTWEMYKQHLESTLNYEKIHQNYCIKQNQQSAFRNIQIRIHEKKWVLVSKNRTPAIHFLIRHPKMRNAFENIIIPIVEF
;
A
#
# COMPACT_ATOMS: atom_id res chain seq x y z
N MET A 1 32.08 5.64 13.68
CA MET A 1 32.19 5.52 12.21
C MET A 1 32.64 4.11 11.92
N ILE A 2 31.79 3.30 11.28
CA ILE A 2 32.18 1.95 10.83
C ILE A 2 32.65 2.10 9.39
N GLU A 3 33.94 1.89 9.19
CA GLU A 3 34.61 1.98 7.89
C GLU A 3 34.23 0.76 7.05
N LEU A 4 33.33 0.95 6.08
CA LEU A 4 32.94 -0.07 5.11
C LEU A 4 34.08 -0.25 4.10
N LYS A 5 34.93 -1.26 4.29
CA LYS A 5 35.90 -1.69 3.29
C LYS A 5 35.18 -2.21 2.05
N VAL A 6 35.22 -1.42 0.98
CA VAL A 6 34.78 -1.84 -0.36
C VAL A 6 35.82 -2.83 -0.91
N PRO A 7 35.44 -4.05 -1.32
CA PRO A 7 36.38 -5.00 -1.93
C PRO A 7 36.90 -4.46 -3.27
N THR A 8 38.23 -4.42 -3.43
CA THR A 8 38.95 -3.84 -4.59
C THR A 8 39.45 -4.88 -5.60
N ALA A 9 38.92 -6.10 -5.61
CA ALA A 9 39.23 -7.12 -6.62
C ALA A 9 37.97 -7.47 -7.45
N PRO A 10 38.09 -7.81 -8.75
CA PRO A 10 36.95 -8.18 -9.56
C PRO A 10 36.44 -9.54 -9.08
N PHE A 11 35.49 -9.56 -8.15
CA PHE A 11 34.69 -10.74 -7.88
C PHE A 11 33.85 -11.02 -9.14
N GLN A 12 34.33 -11.91 -10.00
CA GLN A 12 33.46 -12.55 -10.97
C GLN A 12 32.53 -13.48 -10.18
N PHE A 13 31.34 -12.96 -9.85
CA PHE A 13 30.24 -13.84 -9.49
C PHE A 13 29.99 -14.79 -10.66
N PRO A 14 29.72 -16.09 -10.40
CA PRO A 14 29.38 -17.01 -11.47
C PRO A 14 28.22 -16.43 -12.29
N GLY A 15 28.32 -16.57 -13.62
CA GLY A 15 27.34 -16.01 -14.56
C GLY A 15 25.93 -16.59 -14.36
N SER A 16 25.86 -17.79 -13.79
CA SER A 16 24.62 -18.44 -13.35
C SER A 16 24.82 -19.24 -12.06
N LYS A 17 23.73 -19.59 -11.36
CA LYS A 17 23.74 -20.47 -10.19
C LYS A 17 22.40 -21.20 -10.05
N ASN A 18 22.47 -22.50 -9.72
CA ASN A 18 21.30 -23.29 -9.30
C ASN A 18 21.23 -23.34 -7.77
N TYR A 19 20.01 -23.33 -7.26
CA TYR A 19 19.62 -23.32 -5.86
C TYR A 19 18.58 -24.42 -5.65
N PHE A 20 18.68 -25.17 -4.56
CA PHE A 20 17.81 -26.32 -4.30
C PHE A 20 17.20 -26.25 -2.90
N GLY A 21 15.87 -26.33 -2.84
CA GLY A 21 15.09 -26.30 -1.62
C GLY A 21 14.86 -24.91 -1.01
N LEU A 22 14.09 -24.88 0.07
CA LEU A 22 13.51 -23.65 0.64
C LEU A 22 14.57 -22.62 1.09
N LYS A 23 15.63 -23.07 1.77
CA LYS A 23 16.69 -22.16 2.24
C LYS A 23 17.42 -21.52 1.07
N GLU A 24 17.70 -22.29 0.02
CA GLU A 24 18.38 -21.78 -1.16
C GLU A 24 17.45 -20.94 -2.04
N MET A 25 16.13 -21.16 -2.01
CA MET A 25 15.16 -20.22 -2.60
C MET A 25 15.33 -18.81 -2.00
N MET A 26 15.36 -18.71 -0.66
CA MET A 26 15.58 -17.44 0.04
C MET A 26 16.92 -16.80 -0.35
N ASN A 27 17.99 -17.59 -0.45
CA ASN A 27 19.29 -17.08 -0.92
C ASN A 27 19.24 -16.59 -2.37
N SER A 28 18.50 -17.29 -3.25
CA SER A 28 18.35 -16.91 -4.65
C SER A 28 17.61 -15.57 -4.83
N GLU A 29 16.58 -15.34 -4.00
CA GLU A 29 15.85 -14.06 -3.90
C GLU A 29 16.80 -12.91 -3.51
N LEU A 30 17.62 -13.12 -2.48
CA LEU A 30 18.58 -12.10 -2.03
C LEU A 30 19.68 -11.84 -3.06
N ASP A 31 20.16 -12.88 -3.75
CA ASP A 31 21.17 -12.75 -4.81
C ASP A 31 20.60 -12.02 -6.05
N PHE A 32 19.33 -12.25 -6.40
CA PHE A 32 18.62 -11.49 -7.44
C PHE A 32 18.49 -10.00 -7.08
N LEU A 33 18.04 -9.69 -5.85
CA LEU A 33 17.94 -8.32 -5.35
C LEU A 33 19.30 -7.62 -5.38
N LYS A 34 20.34 -8.29 -4.89
CA LYS A 34 21.72 -7.77 -4.89
C LYS A 34 22.23 -7.49 -6.31
N ALA A 35 22.02 -8.42 -7.25
CA ALA A 35 22.43 -8.23 -8.64
C ALA A 35 21.73 -7.03 -9.29
N THR A 36 20.42 -6.89 -9.05
CA THR A 36 19.58 -5.81 -9.58
C THR A 36 19.97 -4.44 -9.01
N VAL A 37 20.18 -4.36 -7.69
CA VAL A 37 20.56 -3.13 -7.00
C VAL A 37 21.96 -2.65 -7.38
N LEU A 38 22.94 -3.55 -7.46
CA LEU A 38 24.34 -3.20 -7.76
C LEU A 38 24.61 -2.89 -9.25
N SER A 39 23.71 -3.30 -10.14
CA SER A 39 23.83 -3.03 -11.57
C SER A 39 23.64 -1.54 -11.89
N LYS A 40 24.18 -1.10 -13.03
CA LYS A 40 23.92 0.24 -13.60
C LYS A 40 22.60 0.33 -14.36
N SER A 41 21.97 -0.80 -14.70
CA SER A 41 20.70 -0.81 -15.43
C SER A 41 19.59 -0.11 -14.63
N GLN A 42 18.77 0.67 -15.33
CA GLN A 42 17.57 1.35 -14.82
C GLN A 42 16.28 0.79 -15.44
N GLU A 43 16.36 -0.38 -16.07
CA GLU A 43 15.19 -1.05 -16.62
C GLU A 43 14.24 -1.51 -15.51
N ASP A 44 12.95 -1.46 -15.80
CA ASP A 44 11.89 -1.98 -14.94
C ASP A 44 12.13 -3.45 -14.54
N VAL A 45 11.57 -3.83 -13.40
CA VAL A 45 11.63 -5.19 -12.89
C VAL A 45 10.24 -5.81 -12.97
N ILE A 46 10.13 -6.99 -13.57
CA ILE A 46 8.89 -7.77 -13.60
C ILE A 46 9.05 -8.95 -12.65
N MET A 47 8.08 -9.16 -11.76
CA MET A 47 8.12 -10.20 -10.74
C MET A 47 6.80 -10.97 -10.68
N TYR A 48 6.89 -12.29 -10.63
CA TYR A 48 5.81 -13.23 -10.40
C TYR A 48 6.29 -14.35 -9.48
N SER A 49 5.43 -14.77 -8.55
CA SER A 49 5.65 -15.96 -7.75
C SER A 49 4.32 -16.48 -7.19
N ASP A 50 4.03 -17.75 -7.45
CA ASP A 50 2.99 -18.51 -6.75
C ASP A 50 3.59 -19.44 -5.67
N MET A 51 4.89 -19.28 -5.37
CA MET A 51 5.55 -20.02 -4.29
C MET A 51 4.94 -19.65 -2.91
N PRO A 52 4.90 -20.58 -1.94
CA PRO A 52 4.38 -20.31 -0.59
C PRO A 52 5.27 -19.32 0.16
N ILE A 53 4.65 -18.31 0.77
CA ILE A 53 5.37 -17.26 1.51
C ILE A 53 5.41 -17.51 3.02
N GLU A 54 4.51 -18.33 3.56
CA GLU A 54 4.39 -18.57 5.00
C GLU A 54 5.68 -19.14 5.60
N GLU A 55 6.28 -20.14 4.94
CA GLU A 55 7.52 -20.76 5.42
C GLU A 55 8.71 -19.80 5.35
N MET A 56 8.74 -18.88 4.38
CA MET A 56 9.77 -17.84 4.28
C MET A 56 9.59 -16.77 5.37
N ALA A 57 8.35 -16.46 5.74
CA ALA A 57 8.02 -15.49 6.77
C ALA A 57 8.39 -15.96 8.19
N LYS A 58 8.56 -17.27 8.41
CA LYS A 58 9.03 -17.85 9.67
C LYS A 58 10.53 -17.63 9.91
N ASP A 59 11.32 -17.34 8.88
CA ASP A 59 12.73 -17.01 9.03
C ASP A 59 12.89 -15.62 9.66
N SER A 60 13.70 -15.51 10.72
CA SER A 60 13.83 -14.28 11.51
C SER A 60 14.57 -13.14 10.79
N ASP A 61 15.31 -13.46 9.74
CA ASP A 61 16.27 -12.59 9.07
C ASP A 61 15.85 -12.27 7.63
N PHE A 62 15.33 -13.26 6.91
CA PHE A 62 15.04 -13.16 5.48
C PHE A 62 14.06 -12.03 5.16
N PRO A 63 12.89 -11.87 5.83
CA PRO A 63 11.95 -10.79 5.53
C PRO A 63 12.59 -9.40 5.64
N LYS A 64 13.47 -9.20 6.62
CA LYS A 64 14.19 -7.92 6.82
C LYS A 64 15.17 -7.65 5.68
N LYS A 65 15.94 -8.66 5.26
CA LYS A 65 16.90 -8.56 4.15
C LYS A 65 16.19 -8.36 2.81
N TRP A 66 15.09 -9.06 2.60
CA TRP A 66 14.26 -8.95 1.41
C TRP A 66 13.63 -7.56 1.30
N MET A 67 13.02 -7.07 2.39
CA MET A 67 12.45 -5.72 2.47
C MET A 67 13.49 -4.63 2.22
N PHE A 68 14.70 -4.80 2.78
CA PHE A 68 15.81 -3.88 2.52
C PHE A 68 16.20 -3.87 1.03
N GLY A 69 16.31 -5.04 0.38
CA GLY A 69 16.62 -5.14 -1.04
C GLY A 69 15.54 -4.49 -1.93
N MET A 70 14.26 -4.72 -1.62
CA MET A 70 13.14 -4.04 -2.27
C MET A 70 13.22 -2.51 -2.11
N ALA A 71 13.44 -2.03 -0.89
CA ALA A 71 13.62 -0.60 -0.62
C ALA A 71 14.82 -0.01 -1.38
N CYS A 72 15.92 -0.76 -1.55
CA CYS A 72 17.04 -0.34 -2.38
C CYS A 72 16.68 -0.23 -3.86
N MET A 73 15.88 -1.14 -4.43
CA MET A 73 15.39 -1.03 -5.81
C MET A 73 14.53 0.23 -6.00
N LEU A 74 13.60 0.47 -5.07
CA LEU A 74 12.74 1.68 -5.09
C LEU A 74 13.55 2.96 -4.88
N LYS A 75 14.58 2.94 -4.02
CA LYS A 75 15.48 4.09 -3.82
C LYS A 75 16.33 4.38 -5.06
N LYS A 76 16.69 3.34 -5.82
CA LYS A 76 17.40 3.45 -7.09
C LYS A 76 16.53 4.06 -8.21
N GLY A 77 15.20 4.09 -8.02
CA GLY A 77 14.23 4.64 -8.98
C GLY A 77 13.68 3.60 -9.96
N LEU A 78 13.85 2.30 -9.66
CA LEU A 78 13.32 1.22 -10.51
C LEU A 78 11.81 1.11 -10.35
N HIS A 79 11.10 1.01 -11.46
CA HIS A 79 9.67 0.66 -11.44
C HIS A 79 9.50 -0.86 -11.40
N LEU A 80 8.61 -1.33 -10.53
CA LEU A 80 8.35 -2.76 -10.30
C LEU A 80 6.96 -3.14 -10.79
N HIS A 81 6.86 -4.07 -11.72
CA HIS A 81 5.61 -4.73 -12.10
C HIS A 81 5.48 -6.03 -11.30
N GLN A 82 4.63 -6.03 -10.29
CA GLN A 82 4.43 -7.19 -9.41
C GLN A 82 3.14 -7.91 -9.78
N ILE A 83 3.25 -9.13 -10.31
CA ILE A 83 2.13 -10.02 -10.61
C ILE A 83 1.91 -10.91 -9.38
N HIS A 84 0.74 -10.79 -8.75
CA HIS A 84 0.37 -11.55 -7.56
C HIS A 84 -0.42 -12.79 -7.92
N GLN A 85 -0.09 -13.90 -7.26
CA GLN A 85 -1.04 -15.00 -7.09
C GLN A 85 -1.99 -14.64 -5.95
N ILE A 86 -3.25 -14.40 -6.27
CA ILE A 86 -4.29 -13.94 -5.33
C ILE A 86 -5.14 -15.10 -4.78
N ASP A 87 -4.98 -16.30 -5.34
CA ASP A 87 -5.61 -17.53 -4.86
C ASP A 87 -4.84 -18.11 -3.66
N ARG A 88 -4.59 -17.28 -2.66
CA ARG A 88 -3.87 -17.65 -1.44
C ARG A 88 -4.84 -17.79 -0.25
N PRO A 89 -4.48 -18.58 0.78
CA PRO A 89 -5.18 -18.56 2.06
C PRO A 89 -5.30 -17.13 2.61
N PHE A 90 -6.37 -16.87 3.37
CA PHE A 90 -6.63 -15.53 3.93
C PHE A 90 -5.47 -14.99 4.77
N ALA A 91 -4.83 -15.86 5.58
CA ALA A 91 -3.68 -15.48 6.40
C ALA A 91 -2.48 -14.98 5.55
N GLU A 92 -2.15 -15.69 4.46
CA GLU A 92 -1.11 -15.25 3.52
C GLU A 92 -1.46 -13.91 2.85
N MET A 93 -2.72 -13.74 2.46
CA MET A 93 -3.19 -12.50 1.84
C MET A 93 -3.01 -11.31 2.79
N MET A 94 -3.26 -11.52 4.09
CA MET A 94 -3.08 -10.49 5.09
C MET A 94 -1.61 -10.10 5.29
N LEU A 95 -0.71 -11.08 5.42
CA LEU A 95 0.74 -10.84 5.51
C LEU A 95 1.27 -10.09 4.27
N GLY A 96 0.75 -10.46 3.10
CA GLY A 96 1.03 -9.76 1.85
C GLY A 96 0.58 -8.30 1.89
N LEU A 97 -0.67 -8.05 2.27
CA LEU A 97 -1.21 -6.68 2.37
C LEU A 97 -0.38 -5.79 3.30
N GLU A 98 -0.03 -6.29 4.49
CA GLU A 98 0.80 -5.55 5.46
C GLU A 98 2.17 -5.16 4.89
N SER A 99 2.83 -6.11 4.22
CA SER A 99 4.17 -5.90 3.65
C SER A 99 4.16 -4.98 2.44
N TRP A 100 3.15 -5.11 1.57
CA TRP A 100 3.12 -4.44 0.28
C TRP A 100 2.49 -3.05 0.30
N ILE A 101 1.52 -2.78 1.20
CA ILE A 101 0.86 -1.48 1.26
C ILE A 101 1.87 -0.33 1.36
N PRO A 102 2.83 -0.31 2.31
CA PRO A 102 3.80 0.77 2.41
C PRO A 102 4.67 0.94 1.15
N MET A 103 4.98 -0.16 0.47
CA MET A 103 5.78 -0.13 -0.76
C MET A 103 4.97 0.42 -1.95
N TYR A 104 3.70 0.07 -2.09
CA TYR A 104 2.82 0.67 -3.11
C TYR A 104 2.74 2.19 -2.95
N MET A 105 2.74 2.68 -1.71
CA MET A 105 2.70 4.12 -1.38
C MET A 105 3.92 4.92 -1.86
N THR A 106 4.94 4.26 -2.45
CA THR A 106 6.04 4.93 -3.16
C THR A 106 5.65 5.38 -4.57
N GLY A 107 4.59 4.80 -5.16
CA GLY A 107 4.20 5.04 -6.55
C GLY A 107 5.15 4.40 -7.58
N GLN A 108 6.08 3.56 -7.17
CA GLN A 108 7.03 2.89 -8.08
C GLN A 108 6.68 1.42 -8.32
N ILE A 109 5.50 0.96 -7.87
CA ILE A 109 5.06 -0.42 -8.02
C ILE A 109 3.68 -0.44 -8.66
N SER A 110 3.56 -1.20 -9.75
CA SER A 110 2.28 -1.54 -10.39
C SER A 110 1.92 -2.98 -10.04
N PRO A 111 0.84 -3.21 -9.27
CA PRO A 111 0.39 -4.56 -8.94
C PRO A 111 -0.59 -5.11 -9.96
N TYR A 112 -0.40 -6.37 -10.32
CA TYR A 112 -1.21 -7.14 -11.27
C TYR A 112 -1.62 -8.48 -10.65
N TYR A 113 -2.52 -9.19 -11.31
CA TYR A 113 -2.88 -10.58 -10.99
C TYR A 113 -3.23 -11.35 -12.26
N LEU A 114 -3.14 -12.67 -12.21
CA LEU A 114 -3.62 -13.55 -13.27
C LEU A 114 -5.10 -13.89 -12.98
N LYS A 115 -5.97 -13.71 -13.99
CA LYS A 115 -7.40 -14.01 -13.87
C LYS A 115 -7.67 -15.50 -13.80
N GLU A 116 -6.87 -16.27 -14.52
CA GLU A 116 -6.92 -17.73 -14.52
C GLU A 116 -6.15 -18.22 -13.29
N SER A 117 -6.75 -19.17 -12.57
CA SER A 117 -6.05 -19.84 -11.48
C SER A 117 -4.85 -20.57 -12.06
N THR A 118 -3.64 -20.17 -11.67
CA THR A 118 -2.44 -20.94 -12.01
C THR A 118 -2.53 -22.26 -11.25
N GLY A 119 -2.64 -23.35 -12.00
CA GLY A 119 -3.11 -24.65 -11.48
C GLY A 119 -2.37 -25.12 -10.23
N GLN A 120 -3.05 -25.90 -9.38
CA GLN A 120 -2.56 -26.37 -8.08
C GLN A 120 -1.51 -27.49 -8.15
N THR A 121 -0.87 -27.70 -9.31
CA THR A 121 0.08 -28.81 -9.51
C THR A 121 1.52 -28.33 -9.50
N PHE A 122 1.79 -27.25 -10.23
CA PHE A 122 3.13 -26.68 -10.37
C PHE A 122 3.17 -25.29 -9.73
N MET A 123 4.29 -24.99 -9.09
CA MET A 123 4.62 -23.66 -8.59
C MET A 123 5.77 -23.11 -9.42
N HIS A 124 5.75 -21.81 -9.67
CA HIS A 124 6.65 -21.07 -10.52
C HIS A 124 7.08 -19.77 -9.84
N LEU A 125 8.31 -19.40 -10.12
CA LEU A 125 8.87 -18.11 -9.78
C LEU A 125 9.52 -17.55 -11.03
N LEU A 126 9.25 -16.29 -11.35
CA LEU A 126 9.90 -15.57 -12.44
C LEU A 126 10.12 -14.13 -12.02
N LYS A 127 11.38 -13.73 -11.89
CA LYS A 127 11.78 -12.34 -11.60
C LYS A 127 12.86 -11.92 -12.56
N VAL A 128 12.66 -10.79 -13.23
CA VAL A 128 13.56 -10.32 -14.28
C VAL A 128 13.83 -8.84 -14.09
N SER A 129 15.10 -8.47 -14.13
CA SER A 129 15.57 -7.09 -14.22
C SER A 129 16.53 -6.97 -15.40
N GLY A 130 16.95 -5.75 -15.73
CA GLY A 130 18.00 -5.55 -16.75
C GLY A 130 19.39 -6.10 -16.36
N ALA A 131 19.54 -6.73 -15.20
CA ALA A 131 20.81 -7.25 -14.69
C ALA A 131 20.82 -8.76 -14.41
N ALA A 132 19.66 -9.35 -14.14
CA ALA A 132 19.56 -10.76 -13.78
C ALA A 132 18.15 -11.29 -14.08
N ALA A 133 18.05 -12.59 -14.30
CA ALA A 133 16.79 -13.32 -14.29
C ALA A 133 16.86 -14.44 -13.25
N LEU A 134 15.81 -14.59 -12.47
CA LEU A 134 15.62 -15.65 -11.49
C LEU A 134 14.35 -16.43 -11.88
N GLN A 135 14.50 -17.71 -12.18
CA GLN A 135 13.42 -18.63 -12.44
C GLN A 135 13.37 -19.70 -11.35
N GLY A 136 12.19 -20.18 -11.00
CA GLY A 136 12.04 -21.31 -10.08
C GLY A 136 10.85 -22.19 -10.41
N GLU A 137 10.93 -23.44 -9.99
CA GLU A 137 9.89 -24.46 -10.17
C GLU A 137 9.82 -25.43 -8.99
N ALA A 138 8.62 -25.89 -8.68
CA ALA A 138 8.35 -26.92 -7.68
C ALA A 138 6.99 -27.57 -7.91
N ILE A 139 6.73 -28.72 -7.26
CA ILE A 139 5.39 -29.30 -7.18
C ILE A 139 4.67 -28.73 -5.96
N TYR A 140 3.39 -28.39 -6.10
CA TYR A 140 2.58 -27.86 -5.00
C TYR A 140 2.63 -28.81 -3.77
N GLY A 141 2.84 -28.25 -2.58
CA GLY A 141 3.07 -29.04 -1.35
C GLY A 141 4.50 -29.58 -1.18
N HIS A 142 5.34 -29.50 -2.20
CA HIS A 142 6.72 -30.02 -2.24
C HIS A 142 7.75 -28.90 -2.55
N HIS A 143 7.49 -27.69 -2.05
CA HIS A 143 8.37 -26.52 -2.26
C HIS A 143 9.76 -26.69 -1.62
N THR A 144 9.91 -27.60 -0.66
CA THR A 144 11.21 -27.95 -0.07
C THR A 144 12.13 -28.71 -1.04
N GLN A 145 11.59 -29.24 -2.14
CA GLN A 145 12.34 -29.86 -3.24
C GLN A 145 12.48 -28.95 -4.48
N GLY A 146 12.05 -27.68 -4.39
CA GLY A 146 12.08 -26.75 -5.52
C GLY A 146 13.48 -26.48 -6.05
N ARG A 147 13.56 -26.15 -7.34
CA ARG A 147 14.78 -25.72 -8.02
C ARG A 147 14.66 -24.27 -8.45
N TYR A 148 15.70 -23.49 -8.23
CA TYR A 148 15.75 -22.08 -8.62
C TYR A 148 17.05 -21.80 -9.37
N TYR A 149 16.97 -21.04 -10.44
CA TYR A 149 18.05 -20.75 -11.36
C TYR A 149 18.19 -19.24 -11.53
N LEU A 150 19.32 -18.70 -11.06
CA LEU A 150 19.71 -17.30 -11.25
C LEU A 150 20.70 -17.22 -12.42
N THR A 151 20.48 -16.28 -13.33
CA THR A 151 21.39 -16.01 -14.45
C THR A 151 21.63 -14.53 -14.63
N LYS A 152 22.85 -14.19 -15.05
CA LYS A 152 23.32 -12.85 -15.44
C LYS A 152 23.75 -12.82 -16.90
N HIS A 153 23.56 -13.91 -17.64
CA HIS A 153 23.91 -14.00 -19.06
C HIS A 153 22.89 -13.22 -19.89
N LYS A 154 23.37 -12.29 -20.72
CA LYS A 154 22.52 -11.37 -21.50
C LYS A 154 21.50 -12.08 -22.39
N THR A 155 21.89 -13.20 -23.00
CA THR A 155 21.01 -14.00 -23.86
C THR A 155 19.85 -14.61 -23.08
N GLU A 156 20.13 -15.17 -21.90
CA GLU A 156 19.09 -15.75 -21.04
C GLU A 156 18.22 -14.67 -20.39
N ILE A 157 18.81 -13.53 -19.96
CA ILE A 157 18.04 -12.39 -19.47
C ILE A 157 17.04 -11.93 -20.54
N SER A 158 17.47 -11.83 -21.80
CA SER A 158 16.60 -11.41 -22.91
C SER A 158 15.42 -12.38 -23.09
N TYR A 159 15.69 -13.69 -23.05
CA TYR A 159 14.64 -14.71 -23.11
C TYR A 159 13.64 -14.59 -21.95
N TYR A 160 14.13 -14.54 -20.70
CA TYR A 160 13.23 -14.45 -19.54
C TYR A 160 12.48 -13.13 -19.49
N LYS A 161 13.06 -12.05 -20.00
CA LYS A 161 12.39 -10.75 -20.14
C LYS A 161 11.19 -10.85 -21.08
N GLU A 162 11.37 -11.46 -22.25
CA GLU A 162 10.26 -11.74 -23.18
C GLU A 162 9.17 -12.57 -22.50
N MET A 163 9.53 -13.63 -21.76
CA MET A 163 8.56 -14.45 -21.02
C MET A 163 7.82 -13.66 -19.94
N ALA A 164 8.52 -12.77 -19.22
CA ALA A 164 7.94 -11.95 -18.17
C ALA A 164 7.00 -10.87 -18.74
N GLU A 165 7.34 -10.29 -19.90
CA GLU A 165 6.49 -9.33 -20.64
C GLU A 165 5.22 -10.02 -21.15
N LEU A 166 5.33 -11.21 -21.77
CA LEU A 166 4.17 -12.01 -22.19
C LEU A 166 3.27 -12.39 -21.00
N LEU A 167 3.86 -12.72 -19.85
CA LEU A 167 3.09 -12.99 -18.63
C LEU A 167 2.37 -11.73 -18.13
N LEU A 168 3.02 -10.57 -18.19
CA LEU A 168 2.44 -9.30 -17.81
C LEU A 168 1.27 -8.90 -18.72
N GLU A 169 1.35 -9.16 -20.02
CA GLU A 169 0.25 -8.94 -20.98
C GLU A 169 -0.99 -9.80 -20.68
N LYS A 170 -0.79 -10.99 -20.10
CA LYS A 170 -1.90 -11.85 -19.63
C LYS A 170 -2.48 -11.40 -18.29
N ALA A 171 -1.70 -10.65 -17.51
CA ALA A 171 -2.13 -10.17 -16.21
C ALA A 171 -3.09 -8.99 -16.33
N SER A 172 -3.88 -8.77 -15.28
CA SER A 172 -4.78 -7.61 -15.16
C SER A 172 -4.36 -6.75 -13.97
N PRO A 173 -4.50 -5.41 -14.05
CA PRO A 173 -4.22 -4.54 -12.92
C PRO A 173 -5.05 -4.97 -11.69
N LEU A 174 -4.39 -5.10 -10.55
CA LEU A 174 -5.05 -5.51 -9.29
C LEU A 174 -5.86 -4.37 -8.67
N MET A 175 -5.48 -3.13 -8.97
CA MET A 175 -6.11 -1.92 -8.46
C MET A 175 -5.95 -0.76 -9.43
N GLU A 176 -6.89 0.19 -9.38
CA GLU A 176 -6.75 1.49 -10.02
C GLU A 176 -5.96 2.43 -9.12
N ILE A 177 -5.07 3.24 -9.71
CA ILE A 177 -4.14 4.11 -8.97
C ILE A 177 -4.43 5.56 -9.34
N PHE A 178 -4.89 6.36 -8.36
CA PHE A 178 -5.06 7.79 -8.52
C PHE A 178 -3.87 8.54 -7.92
N ARG A 179 -3.27 9.43 -8.71
CA ARG A 179 -2.19 10.36 -8.33
C ARG A 179 -2.64 11.79 -8.64
N GLY A 180 -1.79 12.80 -8.37
CA GLY A 180 -2.16 14.21 -8.53
C GLY A 180 -2.74 14.59 -9.90
N ASN A 181 -2.29 13.95 -10.98
CA ASN A 181 -2.83 14.15 -12.33
C ASN A 181 -4.21 13.53 -12.58
N ALA A 182 -4.72 12.71 -11.65
CA ALA A 182 -6.00 12.01 -11.74
C ALA A 182 -7.05 12.58 -10.76
N ALA A 183 -6.89 13.84 -10.31
CA ALA A 183 -7.79 14.46 -9.35
C ALA A 183 -9.25 14.55 -9.86
N ILE A 184 -9.47 14.88 -11.13
CA ILE A 184 -10.81 14.98 -11.72
C ILE A 184 -11.53 13.61 -11.71
N PRO A 185 -11.00 12.54 -12.33
CA PRO A 185 -11.67 11.24 -12.32
C PRO A 185 -11.81 10.67 -10.91
N TYR A 186 -10.84 10.92 -10.02
CA TYR A 186 -10.93 10.52 -8.61
C TYR A 186 -12.15 11.13 -7.89
N HIS A 187 -12.33 12.46 -8.00
CA HIS A 187 -13.47 13.13 -7.38
C HIS A 187 -14.80 12.78 -8.04
N ALA A 188 -14.82 12.53 -9.36
CA ALA A 188 -16.00 12.07 -10.06
C ALA A 188 -16.44 10.69 -9.56
N PHE A 189 -15.49 9.77 -9.35
CA PHE A 189 -15.73 8.47 -8.74
C PHE A 189 -16.36 8.61 -7.34
N LEU A 190 -15.75 9.40 -6.44
CA LEU A 190 -16.28 9.60 -5.08
C LEU A 190 -17.68 10.21 -5.10
N GLN A 191 -17.94 11.15 -6.01
CA GLN A 191 -19.25 11.78 -6.14
C GLN A 191 -20.31 10.84 -6.70
N ALA A 192 -19.96 9.96 -7.63
CA ALA A 192 -20.88 8.96 -8.15
C ALA A 192 -21.25 7.94 -7.07
N ASP A 193 -20.29 7.57 -6.21
CA ASP A 193 -20.50 6.63 -5.12
C ASP A 193 -21.44 7.13 -4.02
N THR A 194 -21.67 8.44 -3.87
CA THR A 194 -22.63 8.92 -2.85
C THR A 194 -24.07 8.46 -3.11
N LYS A 195 -24.36 8.05 -4.36
CA LYS A 195 -25.67 7.57 -4.82
C LYS A 195 -25.81 6.05 -4.79
N THR A 196 -24.75 5.32 -4.47
CA THR A 196 -24.76 3.85 -4.44
C THR A 196 -25.05 3.36 -3.02
N ASN A 197 -25.97 2.39 -2.92
CA ASN A 197 -26.35 1.80 -1.64
C ASN A 197 -25.27 0.84 -1.11
N GLY A 198 -25.10 0.81 0.20
CA GLY A 198 -24.20 -0.06 0.94
C GLY A 198 -23.60 0.61 2.17
N LYS A 199 -23.36 -0.20 3.21
CA LYS A 199 -22.68 0.27 4.42
C LYS A 199 -21.25 0.69 4.11
N ARG A 200 -20.80 1.75 4.78
CA ARG A 200 -19.44 2.26 4.67
C ARG A 200 -18.70 2.07 5.98
N TYR A 201 -17.48 1.56 5.89
CA TYR A 201 -16.58 1.40 7.01
C TYR A 201 -15.26 2.08 6.70
N HIS A 202 -14.89 3.08 7.49
CA HIS A 202 -13.68 3.86 7.26
C HIS A 202 -12.73 3.70 8.44
N ILE A 203 -11.50 3.27 8.16
CA ILE A 203 -10.39 3.27 9.10
C ILE A 203 -9.53 4.49 8.75
N LEU A 204 -9.59 5.51 9.59
CA LEU A 204 -9.01 6.82 9.35
C LEU A 204 -7.75 7.04 10.18
N SER A 205 -6.77 7.74 9.61
CA SER A 205 -5.53 8.10 10.31
C SER A 205 -5.62 9.45 11.06
N ALA A 206 -6.73 10.17 10.90
CA ALA A 206 -7.00 11.48 11.49
C ALA A 206 -8.52 11.68 11.63
N LEU A 207 -8.92 12.72 12.36
CA LEU A 207 -10.34 13.04 12.54
C LEU A 207 -11.03 13.39 11.21
N PRO A 208 -12.31 13.01 11.04
CA PRO A 208 -13.02 13.18 9.77
C PRO A 208 -13.26 14.66 9.43
N LEU A 209 -12.89 15.09 8.23
CA LEU A 209 -13.02 16.51 7.87
C LEU A 209 -14.44 17.06 7.86
N HIS A 210 -15.44 16.20 7.67
CA HIS A 210 -16.85 16.61 7.59
C HIS A 210 -17.45 16.99 8.96
N THR A 211 -16.78 16.65 10.06
CA THR A 211 -17.18 17.03 11.42
C THR A 211 -16.42 18.25 11.94
N LEU A 212 -15.53 18.84 11.13
CA LEU A 212 -14.74 20.01 11.48
C LEU A 212 -15.59 21.29 11.41
N ASN A 213 -15.68 22.02 12.51
CA ASN A 213 -16.36 23.30 12.55
C ASN A 213 -15.63 24.36 11.69
N SER A 214 -16.37 25.17 10.94
CA SER A 214 -15.83 26.25 10.08
C SER A 214 -14.95 27.25 10.83
N SER A 215 -15.30 27.66 12.07
CA SER A 215 -14.48 28.59 12.84
C SER A 215 -13.15 27.95 13.25
N LEU A 216 -13.19 26.68 13.69
CA LEU A 216 -11.98 25.93 14.03
C LEU A 216 -11.09 25.69 12.80
N LEU A 217 -11.67 25.43 11.63
CA LEU A 217 -10.93 25.36 10.38
C LEU A 217 -10.19 26.68 10.08
N GLU A 218 -10.84 27.83 10.28
CA GLU A 218 -10.19 29.13 10.10
C GLU A 218 -8.99 29.32 11.04
N ASP A 219 -9.15 28.97 12.30
CA ASP A 219 -8.05 29.03 13.28
C ASP A 219 -6.89 28.12 12.88
N ILE A 220 -7.18 26.88 12.44
CA ILE A 220 -6.16 25.93 11.97
C ILE A 220 -5.41 26.50 10.76
N LEU A 221 -6.13 27.05 9.77
CA LEU A 221 -5.52 27.60 8.55
C LEU A 221 -4.68 28.84 8.84
N ASN A 222 -5.15 29.73 9.72
CA ASN A 222 -4.43 30.92 10.14
C ASN A 222 -3.15 30.57 10.92
N GLN A 223 -3.25 29.63 11.87
CA GLN A 223 -2.11 29.14 12.66
C GLN A 223 -1.01 28.53 11.78
N ASN A 224 -1.39 27.81 10.72
CA ASN A 224 -0.48 27.22 9.75
C ASN A 224 -0.06 28.21 8.63
N GLN A 225 -0.48 29.48 8.71
CA GLN A 225 -0.13 30.55 7.76
C GLN A 225 -0.47 30.19 6.30
N ILE A 226 -1.62 29.54 6.10
CA ILE A 226 -2.08 29.14 4.78
C ILE A 226 -2.55 30.36 3.99
N ASN A 227 -2.11 30.47 2.74
CA ASN A 227 -2.50 31.58 1.88
C ASN A 227 -4.01 31.52 1.55
N LYS A 228 -4.58 32.66 1.13
CA LYS A 228 -6.02 32.79 0.88
C LYS A 228 -6.55 31.83 -0.19
N GLU A 229 -5.77 31.57 -1.24
CA GLU A 229 -6.18 30.71 -2.35
C GLU A 229 -6.30 29.26 -1.89
N ASP A 230 -5.27 28.74 -1.21
CA ASP A 230 -5.27 27.37 -0.67
C ASP A 230 -6.32 27.22 0.44
N ALA A 231 -6.49 28.24 1.30
CA ALA A 231 -7.54 28.25 2.32
C ALA A 231 -8.94 28.13 1.69
N GLN A 232 -9.21 28.86 0.60
CA GLN A 232 -10.50 28.76 -0.11
C GLN A 232 -10.70 27.37 -0.74
N LYS A 233 -9.67 26.79 -1.36
CA LYS A 233 -9.73 25.43 -1.91
C LYS A 233 -10.05 24.39 -0.83
N ILE A 234 -9.39 24.49 0.33
CA ILE A 234 -9.61 23.59 1.46
C ILE A 234 -11.03 23.72 2.01
N LYS A 235 -11.52 24.95 2.23
CA LYS A 235 -12.91 25.20 2.68
C LYS A 235 -13.92 24.60 1.71
N ALA A 236 -13.82 24.92 0.42
CA ALA A 236 -14.72 24.40 -0.60
C ALA A 236 -14.72 22.86 -0.68
N TYR A 237 -13.55 22.24 -0.48
CA TYR A 237 -13.45 20.78 -0.42
C TYR A 237 -14.16 20.21 0.81
N ILE A 238 -13.97 20.81 1.99
CA ILE A 238 -14.61 20.36 3.22
C ILE A 238 -16.14 20.49 3.11
N ASP A 239 -16.64 21.60 2.59
CA ASP A 239 -18.08 21.79 2.35
C ASP A 239 -18.65 20.73 1.41
N LYS A 240 -17.94 20.47 0.30
CA LYS A 240 -18.31 19.39 -0.63
C LYS A 240 -18.30 18.03 0.05
N LYS A 241 -17.28 17.74 0.86
CA LYS A 241 -17.15 16.47 1.59
C LYS A 241 -18.31 16.30 2.57
N SER A 242 -18.67 17.34 3.31
CA SER A 242 -19.82 17.34 4.21
C SER A 242 -21.12 17.05 3.46
N ALA A 243 -21.36 17.69 2.31
CA ALA A 243 -22.53 17.41 1.48
C ALA A 243 -22.56 15.94 0.98
N GLN A 244 -21.42 15.38 0.60
CA GLN A 244 -21.31 13.97 0.18
C GLN A 244 -21.66 13.01 1.32
N ILE A 245 -21.14 13.27 2.53
CA ILE A 245 -21.42 12.45 3.71
C ILE A 245 -22.89 12.53 4.08
N GLN A 246 -23.48 13.74 4.11
CA GLN A 246 -24.91 13.91 4.38
C GLN A 246 -25.79 13.19 3.37
N GLN A 247 -25.41 13.23 2.09
CA GLN A 247 -26.13 12.49 1.05
C GLN A 247 -26.10 10.98 1.33
N ILE A 248 -24.96 10.43 1.71
CA ILE A 248 -24.84 9.02 2.08
C ILE A 248 -25.69 8.69 3.32
N LEU A 249 -25.56 9.50 4.38
CA LEU A 249 -26.28 9.29 5.65
C LEU A 249 -27.80 9.37 5.51
N SER A 250 -28.31 9.97 4.42
CA SER A 250 -29.74 9.99 4.11
C SER A 250 -30.33 8.62 3.74
N HIS A 251 -29.51 7.65 3.34
CA HIS A 251 -29.96 6.32 2.90
C HIS A 251 -29.15 5.13 3.44
N ASP A 252 -27.91 5.35 3.88
CA ASP A 252 -27.00 4.32 4.38
C ASP A 252 -26.30 4.73 5.68
N MET A 253 -25.68 3.73 6.32
CA MET A 253 -24.84 3.91 7.50
C MET A 253 -23.37 4.12 7.13
N ILE A 254 -22.71 5.04 7.84
CA ILE A 254 -21.26 5.18 7.86
C ILE A 254 -20.75 4.84 9.26
N THR A 255 -19.79 3.94 9.34
CA THR A 255 -19.00 3.69 10.55
C THR A 255 -17.58 4.17 10.32
N GLU A 256 -17.07 5.01 11.20
CA GLU A 256 -15.69 5.50 11.13
C GLU A 256 -14.92 5.10 12.39
N GLU A 257 -13.68 4.68 12.17
CA GLU A 257 -12.75 4.23 13.18
C GLU A 257 -11.49 5.10 13.09
N PHE A 258 -11.06 5.68 14.22
CA PHE A 258 -9.84 6.49 14.28
C PHE A 258 -9.22 6.44 15.68
N PRO A 259 -7.89 6.67 15.80
CA PRO A 259 -7.23 6.66 17.09
C PRO A 259 -7.60 7.91 17.91
N ILE A 260 -7.93 7.71 19.20
CA ILE A 260 -8.05 8.81 20.17
C ILE A 260 -6.73 8.93 20.93
N LEU A 261 -5.96 9.98 20.62
CA LEU A 261 -4.62 10.17 21.19
C LEU A 261 -4.63 10.82 22.57
N SER A 262 -3.69 10.39 23.42
CA SER A 262 -3.25 11.17 24.59
C SER A 262 -2.44 12.41 24.18
N LYS A 263 -2.21 13.34 25.11
CA LYS A 263 -1.37 14.52 24.86
C LYS A 263 0.08 14.13 24.56
N GLU A 264 0.59 13.12 25.25
CA GLU A 264 1.93 12.57 25.06
C GLU A 264 2.07 11.93 23.67
N GLU A 265 1.10 11.12 23.26
CA GLU A 265 1.07 10.50 21.93
C GLU A 265 0.97 11.55 20.82
N PHE A 266 0.10 12.55 20.97
CA PHE A 266 -0.03 13.65 20.03
C PHE A 266 1.27 14.45 19.90
N SER A 267 1.97 14.68 21.01
CA SER A 267 3.25 15.39 21.02
C SER A 267 4.34 14.62 20.28
N ARG A 268 4.33 13.28 20.36
CA ARG A 268 5.25 12.41 19.61
C ARG A 268 4.85 12.30 18.14
N PHE A 269 3.55 12.32 17.86
CA PHE A 269 2.99 12.10 16.53
C PHE A 269 1.93 13.16 16.19
N PRO A 270 2.35 14.38 15.80
CA PRO A 270 1.42 15.44 15.43
C PRO A 270 0.49 15.03 14.29
N ILE A 271 -0.80 15.30 14.46
CA ILE A 271 -1.82 15.02 13.46
C ILE A 271 -1.93 16.20 12.49
N ALA A 272 -2.07 15.89 11.20
CA ALA A 272 -2.35 16.85 10.14
C ALA A 272 -3.78 16.65 9.58
N LEU A 273 -4.33 17.69 8.96
CA LEU A 273 -5.58 17.57 8.18
C LEU A 273 -5.39 16.52 7.07
N PRO A 274 -6.30 15.52 6.93
CA PRO A 274 -6.19 14.49 5.90
C PRO A 274 -6.65 15.01 4.53
N LEU A 275 -5.84 15.87 3.91
CA LEU A 275 -6.14 16.56 2.65
C LEU A 275 -5.65 15.80 1.40
N SER A 276 -5.38 14.51 1.53
CA SER A 276 -4.93 13.67 0.40
C SER A 276 -5.95 13.60 -0.73
N ASP A 277 -7.24 13.66 -0.41
CA ASP A 277 -8.33 13.59 -1.40
C ASP A 277 -8.26 14.75 -2.43
N ILE A 278 -7.70 15.90 -2.07
CA ILE A 278 -7.46 17.03 -2.99
C ILE A 278 -5.99 17.12 -3.45
N PHE A 279 -5.20 16.08 -3.21
CA PHE A 279 -3.77 16.01 -3.54
C PHE A 279 -2.97 17.20 -3.00
N TYR A 280 -3.34 17.71 -1.83
CA TYR A 280 -2.63 18.83 -1.20
C TYR A 280 -1.32 18.34 -0.58
N GLU A 281 -0.20 18.91 -1.00
CA GLU A 281 1.14 18.38 -0.67
C GLU A 281 1.75 18.93 0.63
N LYS A 282 1.14 19.95 1.24
CA LYS A 282 1.64 20.55 2.48
C LYS A 282 0.86 20.01 3.67
N ASN A 283 1.57 19.70 4.75
CA ASN A 283 0.92 19.30 6.01
C ASN A 283 0.39 20.54 6.74
N ILE A 284 -0.86 20.46 7.18
CA ILE A 284 -1.52 21.47 8.02
C ILE A 284 -1.80 20.80 9.36
N TYR A 285 -1.07 21.20 10.40
CA TYR A 285 -1.09 20.52 11.69
C TYR A 285 -2.09 21.12 12.65
N TYR A 286 -2.67 20.27 13.49
CA TYR A 286 -3.43 20.69 14.66
C TYR A 286 -2.47 21.16 15.77
N THR A 287 -2.93 22.08 16.62
CA THR A 287 -2.46 22.13 18.01
C THR A 287 -3.22 21.10 18.86
N TRP A 288 -2.74 20.82 20.07
CA TRP A 288 -3.44 19.90 20.98
C TRP A 288 -4.88 20.40 21.28
N GLU A 289 -5.04 21.70 21.49
CA GLU A 289 -6.31 22.34 21.76
C GLU A 289 -7.26 22.23 20.56
N MET A 290 -6.77 22.47 19.35
CA MET A 290 -7.56 22.32 18.12
C MET A 290 -7.99 20.87 17.89
N TYR A 291 -7.10 19.91 18.12
CA TYR A 291 -7.41 18.49 18.02
C TYR A 291 -8.54 18.09 18.98
N LYS A 292 -8.48 18.52 20.25
CA LYS A 292 -9.54 18.25 21.25
C LYS A 292 -10.88 18.83 20.82
N GLN A 293 -10.91 20.08 20.34
CA GLN A 293 -12.15 20.72 19.88
C GLN A 293 -12.76 19.99 18.68
N HIS A 294 -11.92 19.52 17.75
CA HIS A 294 -12.40 18.73 16.61
C HIS A 294 -12.91 17.35 17.05
N LEU A 295 -12.22 16.70 17.99
CA LEU A 295 -12.66 15.42 18.57
C LEU A 295 -14.04 15.57 19.24
N GLU A 296 -14.24 16.61 20.05
CA GLU A 296 -15.53 16.91 20.67
C GLU A 296 -16.63 17.14 19.62
N SER A 297 -16.33 17.92 18.57
CA SER A 297 -17.26 18.14 17.45
C SER A 297 -17.63 16.83 16.75
N THR A 298 -16.66 15.92 16.60
CA THR A 298 -16.85 14.60 15.97
C THR A 298 -17.73 13.69 16.84
N LEU A 299 -17.46 13.63 18.14
CA LEU A 299 -18.28 12.87 19.10
C LEU A 299 -19.71 13.42 19.20
N ASN A 300 -19.88 14.74 19.08
CA ASN A 300 -21.20 15.34 19.03
C ASN A 300 -21.94 15.04 17.71
N TYR A 301 -21.21 14.97 16.60
CA TYR A 301 -21.77 14.64 15.29
C TYR A 301 -22.46 13.26 15.29
N GLU A 302 -21.86 12.25 15.93
CA GLU A 302 -22.48 10.92 16.13
C GLU A 302 -23.79 10.99 16.90
N LYS A 303 -23.88 11.80 17.96
CA LYS A 303 -25.11 11.94 18.76
C LYS A 303 -26.28 12.53 17.95
N ILE A 304 -25.97 13.35 16.94
CA ILE A 304 -26.97 14.07 16.14
C ILE A 304 -27.39 13.24 14.91
N HIS A 305 -26.54 12.38 14.38
CA HIS A 305 -26.78 11.65 13.13
C HIS A 305 -26.94 10.15 13.39
N GLN A 306 -28.18 9.66 13.37
CA GLN A 306 -28.53 8.26 13.68
C GLN A 306 -27.78 7.22 12.79
N ASN A 307 -27.47 7.57 11.54
CA ASN A 307 -26.79 6.70 10.59
C ASN A 307 -25.26 6.83 10.61
N TYR A 308 -24.71 7.61 11.53
CA TYR A 308 -23.26 7.77 11.70
C TYR A 308 -22.83 7.12 13.01
N CYS A 309 -21.78 6.29 12.96
CA CYS A 309 -21.27 5.58 14.11
C CYS A 309 -19.75 5.73 14.20
N ILE A 310 -19.24 5.95 15.40
CA ILE A 310 -17.82 6.00 15.71
C ILE A 310 -17.43 4.72 16.43
N LYS A 311 -16.40 4.05 15.93
CA LYS A 311 -15.69 3.01 16.66
C LYS A 311 -14.38 3.57 17.20
N GLN A 312 -14.28 3.61 18.52
CA GLN A 312 -13.04 4.00 19.17
C GLN A 312 -12.02 2.87 19.03
N ASN A 313 -10.88 3.18 18.43
CA ASN A 313 -9.72 2.30 18.43
C ASN A 313 -8.62 2.95 19.28
N GLN A 314 -8.06 2.20 20.23
CA GLN A 314 -6.98 2.70 21.06
C GLN A 314 -5.65 2.79 20.30
N GLN A 315 -5.49 2.06 19.19
CA GLN A 315 -4.22 2.01 18.45
C GLN A 315 -4.43 1.87 16.94
N SER A 316 -3.92 2.83 16.17
CA SER A 316 -3.92 2.78 14.71
C SER A 316 -2.69 2.02 14.21
N ALA A 317 -2.88 0.97 13.39
CA ALA A 317 -1.74 0.30 12.74
C ALA A 317 -1.05 1.16 11.68
N PHE A 318 -1.74 2.18 11.14
CA PHE A 318 -1.17 3.05 10.12
C PHE A 318 -1.42 4.54 10.41
N ARG A 319 -0.37 5.27 10.76
CA ARG A 319 -0.44 6.69 11.11
C ARG A 319 -0.71 7.62 9.92
N ASN A 320 -0.48 7.16 8.70
CA ASN A 320 -0.56 7.97 7.48
C ASN A 320 -1.33 7.28 6.35
N ILE A 321 -2.02 6.17 6.63
CA ILE A 321 -2.85 5.46 5.66
C ILE A 321 -4.27 5.44 6.19
N GLN A 322 -5.22 5.73 5.31
CA GLN A 322 -6.64 5.56 5.57
C GLN A 322 -7.22 4.51 4.62
N ILE A 323 -8.14 3.70 5.11
CA ILE A 323 -8.81 2.64 4.35
C ILE A 323 -10.30 2.97 4.39
N ARG A 324 -10.90 3.21 3.23
CA ARG A 324 -12.36 3.36 3.10
C ARG A 324 -12.93 2.14 2.42
N ILE A 325 -13.94 1.53 3.02
CA ILE A 325 -14.59 0.33 2.55
C ILE A 325 -16.04 0.68 2.24
N HIS A 326 -16.45 0.43 1.01
CA HIS A 326 -17.87 0.32 0.64
C HIS A 326 -18.16 -1.16 0.49
N GLU A 327 -18.89 -1.73 1.46
CA GLU A 327 -19.14 -3.17 1.57
C GLU A 327 -19.60 -3.77 0.23
N LYS A 328 -18.95 -4.86 -0.17
CA LYS A 328 -19.23 -5.61 -1.40
C LYS A 328 -18.96 -4.84 -2.71
N LYS A 329 -18.51 -3.59 -2.66
CA LYS A 329 -18.28 -2.73 -3.85
C LYS A 329 -16.81 -2.46 -4.09
N TRP A 330 -16.12 -1.82 -3.16
CA TRP A 330 -14.73 -1.39 -3.32
C TRP A 330 -14.04 -1.09 -2.00
N VAL A 331 -12.71 -1.11 -2.04
CA VAL A 331 -11.84 -0.63 -0.97
C VAL A 331 -10.90 0.42 -1.54
N LEU A 332 -10.75 1.54 -0.82
CA LEU A 332 -9.88 2.64 -1.21
C LEU A 332 -8.84 2.88 -0.13
N VAL A 333 -7.59 2.52 -0.42
CA VAL A 333 -6.44 2.75 0.47
C VAL A 333 -5.75 4.03 0.05
N SER A 334 -5.62 5.01 0.95
CA SER A 334 -5.07 6.33 0.62
C SER A 334 -3.89 6.70 1.54
N LYS A 335 -2.85 7.29 0.96
CA LYS A 335 -1.75 7.90 1.71
C LYS A 335 -2.08 9.35 2.05
N ASN A 336 -2.11 9.67 3.34
CA ASN A 336 -2.39 11.02 3.85
C ASN A 336 -1.16 11.95 3.88
N ARG A 337 0.00 11.47 3.42
CA ARG A 337 1.25 12.25 3.32
C ARG A 337 1.74 12.26 1.88
N THR A 338 2.51 13.28 1.54
CA THR A 338 3.09 13.49 0.21
C THR A 338 4.02 12.35 -0.24
N PRO A 339 3.96 11.93 -1.52
CA PRO A 339 2.91 12.26 -2.49
C PRO A 339 1.58 11.57 -2.16
N ALA A 340 0.47 12.27 -2.32
CA ALA A 340 -0.86 11.68 -2.17
C ALA A 340 -1.11 10.65 -3.28
N ILE A 341 -1.55 9.45 -2.88
CA ILE A 341 -1.82 8.33 -3.76
C ILE A 341 -3.00 7.53 -3.21
N HIS A 342 -3.90 7.11 -4.10
CA HIS A 342 -5.08 6.32 -3.75
C HIS A 342 -5.15 5.05 -4.59
N PHE A 343 -5.35 3.93 -3.91
CA PHE A 343 -5.49 2.60 -4.51
C PHE A 343 -6.92 2.13 -4.38
N LEU A 344 -7.61 2.03 -5.52
CA LEU A 344 -8.98 1.56 -5.59
C LEU A 344 -9.02 0.09 -6.00
N ILE A 345 -9.46 -0.73 -5.07
CA ILE A 345 -9.46 -2.19 -5.15
C ILE A 345 -10.89 -2.67 -5.31
N ARG A 346 -11.17 -3.36 -6.42
CA ARG A 346 -12.49 -3.95 -6.73
C ARG A 346 -12.49 -5.48 -6.72
N HIS A 347 -11.31 -6.10 -6.73
CA HIS A 347 -11.18 -7.55 -6.79
C HIS A 347 -11.89 -8.21 -5.58
N PRO A 348 -12.88 -9.12 -5.79
CA PRO A 348 -13.71 -9.65 -4.70
C PRO A 348 -12.94 -10.26 -3.54
N LYS A 349 -11.88 -11.04 -3.81
CA LYS A 349 -11.05 -11.64 -2.75
C LYS A 349 -10.32 -10.59 -1.91
N MET A 350 -9.74 -9.58 -2.57
CA MET A 350 -9.04 -8.51 -1.87
C MET A 350 -10.02 -7.67 -1.05
N ARG A 351 -11.18 -7.34 -1.63
CA ARG A 351 -12.24 -6.63 -0.88
C ARG A 351 -12.69 -7.42 0.34
N ASN A 352 -12.92 -8.72 0.18
CA ASN A 352 -13.29 -9.59 1.29
C ASN A 352 -12.19 -9.63 2.37
N ALA A 353 -10.91 -9.62 1.99
CA ALA A 353 -9.81 -9.51 2.94
C ALA A 353 -9.86 -8.23 3.78
N PHE A 354 -10.04 -7.07 3.14
CA PHE A 354 -10.18 -5.79 3.84
C PHE A 354 -11.48 -5.67 4.64
N GLU A 355 -12.59 -6.21 4.15
CA GLU A 355 -13.89 -6.20 4.86
C GLU A 355 -13.84 -7.05 6.15
N ASN A 356 -12.98 -8.07 6.20
CA ASN A 356 -12.82 -8.96 7.35
C ASN A 356 -11.47 -8.74 8.08
N ILE A 357 -10.78 -7.64 7.80
CA ILE A 357 -9.48 -7.37 8.40
C ILE A 357 -9.65 -7.15 9.90
N ILE A 358 -8.92 -7.93 10.69
CA ILE A 358 -8.64 -7.61 12.08
C ILE A 358 -7.22 -7.07 12.06
N ILE A 359 -7.08 -5.75 12.11
CA ILE A 359 -5.77 -5.11 12.08
C ILE A 359 -5.01 -5.53 13.35
N PRO A 360 -3.90 -6.28 13.24
CA PRO A 360 -3.12 -6.67 14.40
C PRO A 360 -2.43 -5.45 15.01
N ILE A 361 -2.34 -5.46 16.34
CA ILE A 361 -1.62 -4.45 17.11
C ILE A 361 -0.13 -4.62 16.80
N VAL A 362 0.48 -3.61 16.18
CA VAL A 362 1.95 -3.55 16.02
C VAL A 362 2.46 -2.42 16.90
N GLU A 363 3.17 -2.77 17.97
CA GLU A 363 4.01 -1.84 18.71
C GLU A 363 5.19 -1.47 17.79
N PHE A 364 5.27 -0.21 17.37
CA PHE A 364 6.42 0.35 16.64
C PHE A 364 7.38 1.08 17.59
#